data_AF-A0A924CP15-F1
#
_entry.id   AF-A0A924CP15-F1
#
_cell.length_a   1.000
_cell.length_b   1.000
_cell.length_c   1.000
_cell.angle_alpha   90.00
_cell.angle_beta   90.00
_cell.angle_gamma   90.00
#
_symmetry.space_group_name_H-M   'P 1'
#
loop_
_entity.id
_entity.type
_entity.pdbx_description
1 polymer ?
#
loop_
_entity_poly.entity_id
_entity_poly.type
_entity_poly.pdbx_seq_one_letter_code
_entity_poly.pdbx_strand_id
1 'polypeptide(L)'
;FVMATIGSMLGIVRVLKDLGVFEFLKPELRKFTPDQLRAVKRSFCRPKHWITMTQELWNLDKSGRQMPIGSHLNDLPIVNIKSASFFKPALWTTLIPLKAVNQLRDRMHEKLQQLSTTTLQIKASNSGHFVWIDQPTLITHAIAHILTRIQNNPK
;
A
#
# COMPACT_ATOMS: atom_id res chain seq x y z
N PHE A 1 -9.36 8.96 9.05
CA PHE A 1 -10.16 7.74 9.23
C PHE A 1 -11.22 7.83 10.33
N VAL A 2 -11.18 8.79 11.26
CA VAL A 2 -12.22 8.98 12.30
C VAL A 2 -13.64 9.09 11.72
N MET A 3 -13.85 9.88 10.67
CA MET A 3 -15.16 9.98 10.00
C MET A 3 -15.62 8.65 9.40
N ALA A 4 -14.69 7.84 8.90
CA ALA A 4 -14.99 6.51 8.37
C ALA A 4 -15.35 5.52 9.50
N THR A 5 -14.72 5.65 10.68
CA THR A 5 -15.14 4.91 11.89
C THR A 5 -16.59 5.21 12.24
N ILE A 6 -16.95 6.49 12.39
CA ILE A 6 -18.32 6.91 12.70
C ILE A 6 -19.29 6.43 11.60
N GLY A 7 -18.94 6.67 10.33
CA GLY A 7 -19.77 6.24 9.20
C GLY A 7 -19.99 4.73 9.14
N SER A 8 -19.00 3.92 9.53
CA SER A 8 -19.17 2.47 9.62
C SER A 8 -20.00 2.04 10.83
N MET A 9 -19.95 2.76 11.95
CA MET A 9 -20.81 2.51 13.13
C MET A 9 -22.27 2.77 12.78
N LEU A 10 -22.54 3.86 12.07
CA LEU A 10 -23.87 4.27 11.61
C LEU A 10 -24.37 3.46 10.40
N GLY A 11 -23.58 2.52 9.87
CA GLY A 11 -23.97 1.68 8.73
C GLY A 11 -23.87 2.36 7.36
N ILE A 12 -23.42 3.62 7.28
CA ILE A 12 -23.25 4.36 6.01
C ILE A 12 -22.34 3.58 5.05
N VAL A 13 -21.22 3.05 5.55
CA VAL A 13 -20.29 2.27 4.70
C VAL A 13 -20.94 0.99 4.16
N ARG A 14 -21.91 0.40 4.88
CA ARG A 14 -22.67 -0.76 4.40
C ARG A 14 -23.59 -0.38 3.24
N VAL A 15 -24.30 0.74 3.37
CA VAL A 15 -25.13 1.29 2.29
C VAL A 15 -24.27 1.59 1.06
N LEU A 16 -23.13 2.28 1.23
CA LEU A 16 -22.21 2.56 0.11
C LEU A 16 -21.66 1.28 -0.55
N LYS A 17 -21.42 0.22 0.23
CA LYS A 17 -21.05 -1.09 -0.30
C LYS A 17 -22.17 -1.68 -1.16
N ASP A 18 -23.41 -1.65 -0.69
CA ASP A 18 -24.57 -2.18 -1.42
C ASP A 18 -24.87 -1.38 -2.70
N LEU A 19 -24.55 -0.09 -2.70
CA LEU A 19 -24.60 0.78 -3.88
C LEU A 19 -23.40 0.62 -4.85
N GLY A 20 -22.46 -0.29 -4.57
CA GLY A 20 -21.32 -0.55 -5.47
C GLY A 20 -20.24 0.54 -5.50
N VAL A 21 -20.19 1.40 -4.49
CA VAL A 21 -19.24 2.53 -4.44
C VAL A 21 -17.78 2.08 -4.41
N PHE A 22 -17.48 0.89 -3.90
CA PHE A 22 -16.11 0.35 -3.87
C PHE A 22 -15.54 0.14 -5.28
N GLU A 23 -16.31 -0.47 -6.18
CA GLU A 23 -15.94 -0.67 -7.58
C GLU A 23 -15.98 0.62 -8.40
N PHE A 24 -16.77 1.60 -7.98
CA PHE A 24 -16.72 2.93 -8.57
C PHE A 24 -15.41 3.64 -8.22
N LEU A 25 -15.00 3.64 -6.96
CA LEU A 25 -13.77 4.26 -6.50
C LEU A 25 -12.52 3.49 -6.96
N LYS A 26 -12.62 2.17 -7.08
CA LYS A 26 -11.52 1.30 -7.51
C LYS A 26 -12.00 0.29 -8.58
N PRO A 27 -12.02 0.70 -9.85
CA PRO A 27 -12.48 -0.14 -10.95
C PRO A 27 -11.72 -1.47 -11.10
N GLU A 28 -10.45 -1.53 -10.67
CA GLU A 28 -9.66 -2.77 -10.74
C GLU A 28 -10.26 -3.89 -9.88
N LEU A 29 -11.12 -3.57 -8.90
CA LEU A 29 -11.82 -4.57 -8.10
C LEU A 29 -12.78 -5.43 -8.94
N ARG A 30 -13.23 -4.95 -10.11
CA ARG A 30 -14.11 -5.70 -11.02
C ARG A 30 -13.45 -6.94 -11.62
N LYS A 31 -12.12 -7.07 -11.50
CA LYS A 31 -11.37 -8.25 -11.95
C LYS A 31 -11.53 -9.46 -11.01
N PHE A 32 -12.03 -9.25 -9.80
CA PHE A 32 -12.16 -10.30 -8.78
C PHE A 32 -13.61 -10.79 -8.70
N THR A 33 -13.78 -12.05 -8.31
CA THR A 33 -15.11 -12.61 -8.10
C THR A 33 -15.78 -11.99 -6.86
N PRO A 34 -17.12 -11.99 -6.78
CA PRO A 34 -17.83 -11.49 -5.60
C PRO A 34 -17.40 -12.17 -4.29
N ASP A 35 -17.08 -13.47 -4.34
CA ASP A 35 -16.62 -14.22 -3.17
C ASP A 35 -15.25 -13.76 -2.68
N GLN A 36 -14.32 -13.48 -3.60
CA GLN A 36 -12.99 -12.94 -3.27
C GLN A 36 -13.09 -11.56 -2.61
N LEU A 37 -14.01 -10.72 -3.09
CA LEU A 37 -14.21 -9.36 -2.56
C LEU A 37 -14.99 -9.33 -1.25
N ARG A 38 -15.80 -10.36 -0.95
CA ARG A 38 -16.74 -10.37 0.18
C ARG A 38 -16.04 -10.12 1.51
N ALA A 39 -14.96 -10.86 1.78
CA ALA A 39 -14.21 -10.74 3.03
C ALA A 39 -13.62 -9.34 3.21
N VAL A 40 -13.01 -8.81 2.14
CA VAL A 40 -12.41 -7.48 2.13
C VAL A 40 -13.46 -6.42 2.39
N LYS A 41 -14.54 -6.36 1.59
CA LYS A 41 -15.62 -5.37 1.75
C LYS A 41 -16.30 -5.47 3.11
N ARG A 42 -16.51 -6.69 3.63
CA ARG A 42 -17.08 -6.90 4.97
C ARG A 42 -16.21 -6.26 6.06
N SER A 43 -14.88 -6.27 5.89
CA SER A 43 -13.97 -5.64 6.85
C SER A 43 -14.19 -4.12 6.91
N PHE A 44 -14.30 -3.43 5.77
CA PHE A 44 -14.57 -1.99 5.70
C PHE A 44 -15.91 -1.59 6.33
N CYS A 45 -16.91 -2.48 6.35
CA CYS A 45 -18.18 -2.20 7.03
C CYS A 45 -18.09 -2.23 8.57
N ARG A 46 -16.94 -2.62 9.15
CA ARG A 46 -16.77 -2.74 10.60
C ARG A 46 -16.00 -1.54 11.16
N PRO A 47 -16.48 -0.89 12.23
CA PRO A 47 -15.75 0.18 12.91
C PRO A 47 -14.33 -0.18 13.32
N LYS A 48 -14.15 -1.44 13.77
CA LYS A 48 -12.84 -1.96 14.15
C LYS A 48 -11.81 -1.84 13.02
N HIS A 49 -12.20 -2.02 11.76
CA HIS A 49 -11.29 -1.87 10.62
C HIS A 49 -10.72 -0.45 10.55
N TRP A 50 -11.58 0.56 10.62
CA TRP A 50 -11.17 1.97 10.54
C TRP A 50 -10.40 2.44 11.78
N ILE A 51 -10.73 1.91 12.96
CA ILE A 51 -9.95 2.12 14.18
C ILE A 51 -8.54 1.56 13.99
N THR A 52 -8.41 0.32 13.51
CA THR A 52 -7.12 -0.31 13.24
C THR A 52 -6.30 0.47 12.21
N MET A 53 -6.91 0.91 11.09
CA MET A 53 -6.21 1.76 10.11
C MET A 53 -5.76 3.11 10.71
N THR A 54 -6.54 3.67 11.63
CA THR A 54 -6.17 4.91 12.34
C THR A 54 -4.96 4.67 13.25
N GLN A 55 -4.98 3.57 14.00
CA GLN A 55 -3.87 3.16 14.87
C GLN A 55 -2.60 2.86 14.07
N GLU A 56 -2.72 2.23 12.92
CA GLU A 56 -1.60 1.99 12.01
C GLU A 56 -0.97 3.31 11.58
N LEU A 57 -1.76 4.25 11.05
CA LEU A 57 -1.27 5.58 10.64
C LEU A 57 -0.61 6.35 11.80
N TRP A 58 -1.18 6.28 13.00
CA TRP A 58 -0.63 6.92 14.20
C TRP A 58 0.70 6.31 14.64
N ASN A 59 0.85 5.00 14.49
CA ASN A 59 2.03 4.26 14.91
C ASN A 59 3.10 4.13 13.82
N LEU A 60 2.87 4.63 12.59
CA LEU A 60 3.84 4.54 11.50
C LEU A 60 5.22 5.08 11.87
N ASP A 61 5.28 6.24 12.55
CA ASP A 61 6.55 6.81 13.00
C ASP A 61 7.24 5.92 14.04
N LYS A 62 6.47 5.36 14.99
CA LYS A 62 7.00 4.41 15.98
C LYS A 62 7.56 3.15 15.31
N SER A 63 6.82 2.56 14.37
CA SER A 63 7.29 1.42 13.57
C SER A 63 8.53 1.77 12.75
N GLY A 64 8.60 2.98 12.19
CA GLY A 64 9.79 3.45 11.49
C GLY A 64 11.03 3.54 12.38
N ARG A 65 10.87 3.93 13.66
CA ARG A 65 11.96 4.00 14.66
C ARG A 65 12.39 2.62 15.17
N GLN A 66 11.60 1.57 14.97
CA GLN A 66 11.98 0.20 15.34
C GLN A 66 13.01 -0.40 14.38
N MET A 67 13.16 0.16 13.18
CA MET A 67 14.29 -0.19 12.33
C MET A 67 15.55 0.43 12.95
N PRO A 68 16.58 -0.36 13.29
CA PRO A 68 17.76 0.18 13.94
C PRO A 68 18.32 1.33 13.11
N ILE A 69 18.53 2.48 13.75
CA ILE A 69 19.24 3.60 13.14
C ILE A 69 20.64 3.07 12.81
N GLY A 70 20.88 2.72 11.53
CA GLY A 70 22.14 2.12 11.08
C GLY A 70 22.13 0.61 10.80
N SER A 71 20.97 -0.07 10.71
CA SER A 71 20.94 -1.44 10.17
C SER A 71 21.18 -1.42 8.65
N HIS A 72 22.45 -1.33 8.25
CA HIS A 72 22.87 -1.77 6.94
C HIS A 72 22.54 -3.27 6.83
N LEU A 73 21.60 -3.59 5.95
CA LEU A 73 21.30 -4.96 5.50
C LEU A 73 22.44 -5.52 4.62
N ASN A 74 23.60 -4.86 4.62
CA ASN A 74 24.80 -5.19 3.87
C ASN A 74 24.47 -5.44 2.40
N ASP A 75 24.76 -6.64 1.91
CA ASP A 75 24.58 -7.11 0.55
C ASP A 75 23.23 -7.82 0.32
N LEU A 76 22.35 -7.87 1.32
CA LEU A 76 21.03 -8.53 1.20
C LEU A 76 20.25 -7.87 0.06
N PRO A 77 19.81 -8.62 -0.97
CA PRO A 77 19.11 -8.03 -2.10
C PRO A 77 17.75 -7.46 -1.68
N ILE A 78 17.55 -6.17 -1.91
CA ILE A 78 16.28 -5.47 -1.66
C ILE A 78 15.68 -5.04 -2.98
N VAL A 79 14.41 -5.36 -3.21
CA VAL A 79 13.63 -4.78 -4.30
C VAL A 79 12.52 -3.92 -3.72
N ASN A 80 12.57 -2.63 -4.04
CA ASN A 80 11.64 -1.63 -3.57
C ASN A 80 10.64 -1.28 -4.68
N ILE A 81 9.36 -1.60 -4.49
CA ILE A 81 8.32 -1.32 -5.51
C ILE A 81 7.59 -0.03 -5.14
N LYS A 82 7.81 1.02 -5.92
CA LYS A 82 7.29 2.36 -5.68
C LYS A 82 6.13 2.67 -6.62
N SER A 83 4.92 2.79 -6.08
CA SER A 83 3.76 3.27 -6.86
C SER A 83 3.95 4.70 -7.40
N ALA A 84 3.12 5.17 -8.32
CA ALA A 84 3.23 6.55 -8.80
C ALA A 84 2.71 7.56 -7.76
N SER A 85 1.67 7.18 -7.04
CA SER A 85 1.01 8.01 -6.03
C SER A 85 0.39 7.11 -4.95
N PHE A 86 0.09 7.65 -3.78
CA PHE A 86 -0.61 6.90 -2.73
C PHE A 86 -2.05 6.55 -3.15
N PHE A 87 -2.82 7.55 -3.59
CA PHE A 87 -4.07 7.35 -4.32
C PHE A 87 -3.90 7.78 -5.78
N LYS A 88 -4.55 7.07 -6.71
CA LYS A 88 -4.59 7.52 -8.10
C LYS A 88 -5.29 8.88 -8.16
N PRO A 89 -4.71 9.90 -8.81
CA PRO A 89 -5.34 11.21 -8.91
C PRO A 89 -6.74 11.09 -9.52
N ALA A 90 -7.73 11.61 -8.79
CA ALA A 90 -9.13 11.67 -9.19
C ALA A 90 -9.82 12.85 -8.49
N LEU A 91 -10.97 13.29 -8.99
CA LEU A 91 -11.69 14.44 -8.44
C LEU A 91 -11.93 14.34 -6.93
N TRP A 92 -12.28 13.15 -6.42
CA TRP A 92 -12.52 12.91 -5.00
C TRP A 92 -11.24 12.94 -4.14
N THR A 93 -10.05 12.76 -4.74
CA THR A 93 -8.77 12.77 -4.02
C THR A 93 -8.26 14.19 -3.71
N THR A 94 -8.93 15.23 -4.22
CA THR A 94 -8.59 16.63 -3.95
C THR A 94 -8.80 17.04 -2.49
N LEU A 95 -9.67 16.33 -1.77
CA LEU A 95 -9.91 16.52 -0.33
C LEU A 95 -8.79 15.94 0.56
N ILE A 96 -7.81 15.26 -0.05
CA ILE A 96 -6.69 14.63 0.64
C ILE A 96 -5.43 15.45 0.33
N PRO A 97 -4.52 15.69 1.30
CA PRO A 97 -3.24 16.35 1.05
C PRO A 97 -2.26 15.42 0.29
N LEU A 98 -2.65 15.01 -0.92
CA LEU A 98 -2.00 13.95 -1.70
C LEU A 98 -0.54 14.27 -2.00
N LYS A 99 -0.20 15.56 -2.21
CA LYS A 99 1.17 16.02 -2.38
C LYS A 99 2.04 15.70 -1.16
N ALA A 100 1.57 16.02 0.04
CA ALA A 100 2.31 15.78 1.28
C ALA A 100 2.49 14.27 1.52
N VAL A 101 1.44 13.47 1.27
CA VAL A 101 1.51 12.00 1.38
C VAL A 101 2.52 11.42 0.39
N ASN A 102 2.52 11.90 -0.85
CA ASN A 102 3.47 11.46 -1.87
C ASN A 102 4.91 11.85 -1.51
N GLN A 103 5.14 13.07 -1.03
CA GLN A 103 6.46 13.52 -0.58
C GLN A 103 6.99 12.70 0.60
N LEU A 104 6.14 12.39 1.59
CA LEU A 104 6.51 11.53 2.70
C LEU A 104 6.94 10.14 2.20
N ARG A 105 6.14 9.57 1.30
CA ARG A 105 6.41 8.26 0.69
C ARG A 105 7.70 8.27 -0.14
N ASP A 106 7.97 9.35 -0.87
CA ASP A 106 9.21 9.50 -1.65
C ASP A 106 10.43 9.44 -0.74
N ARG A 107 10.43 10.20 0.36
CA ARG A 107 11.49 10.17 1.37
C ARG A 107 11.66 8.79 2.01
N MET A 108 10.56 8.07 2.24
CA MET A 108 10.63 6.69 2.75
C MET A 108 11.32 5.76 1.75
N HIS A 109 10.94 5.80 0.46
CA HIS A 109 11.58 4.97 -0.56
C HIS A 109 13.06 5.34 -0.80
N GLU A 110 13.45 6.61 -0.63
CA GLU A 110 14.85 7.02 -0.65
C GLU A 110 15.63 6.40 0.51
N LYS A 111 15.11 6.45 1.73
CA LYS A 111 15.73 5.81 2.89
C LYS A 111 15.84 4.30 2.76
N LEU A 112 14.80 3.64 2.22
CA LEU A 112 14.82 2.18 1.97
C LEU A 112 15.94 1.77 1.00
N GLN A 113 16.26 2.62 0.02
CA GLN A 113 17.34 2.34 -0.95
C GLN A 113 18.74 2.38 -0.32
N GLN A 114 18.89 3.02 0.84
CA GLN A 114 20.17 3.14 1.53
C GLN A 114 20.43 1.97 2.50
N LEU A 115 19.45 1.07 2.69
CA LEU A 115 19.59 -0.03 3.64
C LEU A 115 20.50 -1.14 3.14
N SER A 116 20.66 -1.32 1.84
CA SER A 116 21.49 -2.36 1.25
C SER A 116 22.31 -1.81 0.09
N THR A 117 23.52 -2.35 -0.09
CA THR A 117 24.36 -2.09 -1.27
C THR A 117 23.79 -2.74 -2.52
N THR A 118 22.90 -3.72 -2.37
CA THR A 118 22.22 -4.44 -3.45
C THR A 118 20.74 -4.07 -3.48
N THR A 119 20.42 -2.83 -3.87
CA THR A 119 19.02 -2.38 -3.98
C THR A 119 18.60 -2.12 -5.42
N LEU A 120 17.39 -2.56 -5.78
CA LEU A 120 16.70 -2.21 -7.01
C LEU A 120 15.38 -1.51 -6.69
N GLN A 121 15.10 -0.38 -7.32
CA GLN A 121 13.77 0.25 -7.24
C GLN A 121 12.99 0.04 -8.53
N ILE A 122 11.80 -0.56 -8.43
CA ILE A 122 10.86 -0.75 -9.54
C ILE A 122 9.75 0.30 -9.43
N LYS A 123 9.53 1.06 -10.51
CA LYS A 123 8.45 2.05 -10.57
C LYS A 123 7.16 1.41 -11.05
N ALA A 124 6.13 1.43 -10.21
CA ALA A 124 4.77 1.02 -10.55
C ALA A 124 3.96 2.25 -11.02
N SER A 125 4.26 2.71 -12.24
CA SER A 125 3.74 3.97 -12.81
C SER A 125 2.21 4.04 -12.93
N ASN A 126 1.53 2.90 -13.06
CA ASN A 126 0.08 2.83 -13.21
C ASN A 126 -0.63 2.33 -11.94
N SER A 127 0.03 2.45 -10.78
CA SER A 127 -0.49 1.97 -9.50
C SER A 127 -0.65 3.07 -8.46
N GLY A 128 -1.66 2.90 -7.61
CA GLY A 128 -1.76 3.54 -6.30
C GLY A 128 -1.08 2.72 -5.20
N HIS A 129 -1.54 2.87 -3.95
CA HIS A 129 -1.05 2.11 -2.79
C HIS A 129 -1.13 0.58 -2.97
N PHE A 130 -2.17 0.09 -3.65
CA PHE A 130 -2.42 -1.34 -3.87
C PHE A 130 -1.75 -1.87 -5.15
N VAL A 131 -0.42 -1.85 -5.21
CA VAL A 131 0.35 -2.26 -6.41
C VAL A 131 0.03 -3.69 -6.85
N TRP A 132 -0.18 -4.62 -5.91
CA TRP A 132 -0.50 -6.02 -6.22
C TRP A 132 -1.86 -6.20 -6.90
N ILE A 133 -2.78 -5.24 -6.77
CA ILE A 133 -4.05 -5.24 -7.51
C ILE A 133 -3.86 -4.59 -8.88
N ASP A 134 -3.14 -3.47 -8.92
CA ASP A 134 -3.02 -2.64 -10.11
C ASP A 134 -2.07 -3.22 -11.16
N GLN A 135 -0.91 -3.73 -10.72
CA GLN A 135 0.18 -4.26 -11.56
C GLN A 135 0.84 -5.49 -10.89
N PRO A 136 0.13 -6.63 -10.74
CA PRO A 136 0.60 -7.81 -10.02
C PRO A 136 1.91 -8.40 -10.58
N THR A 137 2.16 -8.25 -11.88
CA THR A 137 3.37 -8.76 -12.56
C THR A 137 4.65 -8.10 -12.05
N LEU A 138 4.57 -6.90 -11.46
CA LEU A 138 5.74 -6.27 -10.84
C LEU A 138 6.18 -7.00 -9.57
N ILE A 139 5.26 -7.67 -8.87
CA ILE A 139 5.58 -8.48 -7.69
C ILE A 139 6.38 -9.71 -8.12
N THR A 140 5.93 -10.42 -9.16
CA THR A 140 6.64 -11.61 -9.66
C THR A 140 8.00 -11.25 -10.25
N HIS A 141 8.12 -10.11 -10.93
CA HIS A 141 9.40 -9.60 -11.40
C HIS A 141 10.35 -9.26 -10.24
N ALA A 142 9.86 -8.61 -9.18
CA ALA A 142 10.68 -8.33 -8.00
C ALA A 142 11.20 -9.61 -7.34
N ILE A 143 10.34 -10.62 -7.19
CA ILE A 143 10.72 -11.93 -6.64
C ILE A 143 11.77 -12.60 -7.53
N ALA A 144 11.56 -12.63 -8.84
CA ALA A 144 12.52 -13.21 -9.78
C ALA A 144 13.90 -12.54 -9.66
N HIS A 145 13.96 -11.21 -9.57
CA HIS A 145 15.22 -10.48 -9.39
C HIS A 145 15.92 -10.87 -8.07
N ILE A 146 15.18 -10.99 -6.97
CA ILE A 146 15.74 -11.44 -5.69
C ILE A 146 16.33 -12.86 -5.81
N LEU A 147 15.57 -13.80 -6.39
CA LEU A 147 16.02 -15.19 -6.54
C LEU A 147 17.26 -15.30 -7.42
N THR A 148 17.30 -14.61 -8.57
CA THR A 148 18.47 -14.59 -9.44
C THR A 148 19.70 -14.01 -8.72
N ARG A 149 19.53 -12.96 -7.90
CA ARG A 149 20.64 -12.39 -7.12
C ARG A 149 21.18 -13.35 -6.08
N ILE A 150 20.30 -14.06 -5.37
CA ILE A 150 20.68 -15.06 -4.37
C ILE A 150 21.39 -16.24 -5.04
N GLN A 151 20.91 -16.70 -6.20
CA GLN A 151 21.54 -17.80 -6.95
C GLN A 151 22.93 -17.42 -7.48
N ASN A 152 23.12 -16.17 -7.92
CA ASN A 152 24.40 -15.70 -8.45
C ASN A 152 25.42 -15.36 -7.35
N ASN A 153 24.97 -15.08 -6.13
CA ASN A 153 25.82 -14.80 -4.97
C ASN A 153 25.33 -15.62 -3.75
N PRO A 154 25.50 -16.95 -3.77
CA PRO A 154 25.19 -17.77 -2.60
C PRO A 154 26.14 -17.36 -1.46
N LYS A 155 25.57 -17.03 -0.31
CA LYS A 155 26.34 -16.78 0.92
C LYS A 155 26.87 -18.08 1.50
#